data_AF-A0A4U1FYK2-F1
#
_entry.id   AF-A0A4U1FYK2-F1
#
_cell.length_a   1.000
_cell.length_b   1.000
_cell.length_c   1.000
_cell.angle_alpha   90.00
_cell.angle_beta   90.00
_cell.angle_gamma   90.00
#
_symmetry.space_group_name_H-M   'P 1'
#
loop_
_entity.id
_entity.type
_entity.pdbx_description
1 polymer ?
#
loop_
_entity_poly.entity_id
_entity_poly.type
_entity_poly.pdbx_seq_one_letter_code
_entity_poly.pdbx_strand_id
1 'polypeptide(L)'
;MYTSKLKLTLHWLLFTAGFYIFWGLAYLILAKFAISEFNRFKHTQGNVWTQLTATDIFWYAMFIFGIAISIFVIRVFIKYAPNRKIAAAIYALLIIVSVGILVDKLLETTTFYLILPHIIINVAFLVPIVLTFFKEPEIIDEEEELDQDDQ
;
A
#
# COMPACT_ATOMS: atom_id res chain seq x y z
N MET A 1 12.25 34.55 1.60
CA MET A 1 13.20 33.55 2.15
C MET A 1 12.54 32.44 2.98
N TYR A 2 11.33 32.61 3.54
CA TYR A 2 10.56 31.54 4.20
C TYR A 2 9.60 30.75 3.27
N THR A 3 9.34 31.26 2.07
CA THR A 3 8.40 30.67 1.09
C THR A 3 8.86 29.34 0.51
N SER A 4 10.17 29.12 0.36
CA SER A 4 10.73 27.87 -0.18
C SER A 4 10.52 26.67 0.77
N LYS A 5 10.84 26.82 2.07
CA LYS A 5 10.67 25.74 3.06
C LYS A 5 9.21 25.42 3.33
N LEU A 6 8.35 26.45 3.40
CA LEU A 6 6.93 26.26 3.68
C LEU A 6 6.21 25.57 2.51
N LYS A 7 6.55 25.94 1.26
CA LYS A 7 6.04 25.27 0.05
C LYS A 7 6.49 23.80 -0.01
N LEU A 8 7.75 23.52 0.35
CA LEU A 8 8.28 22.15 0.40
C LEU A 8 7.57 21.30 1.47
N THR A 9 7.39 21.83 2.68
CA THR A 9 6.68 21.13 3.76
C THR A 9 5.21 20.90 3.41
N LEU A 10 4.55 21.88 2.80
CA LEU A 10 3.15 21.75 2.37
C LEU A 10 3.01 20.68 1.28
N HIS A 11 3.95 20.63 0.34
CA HIS A 11 3.98 19.61 -0.71
C HIS A 11 4.17 18.19 -0.12
N TRP A 12 5.10 18.03 0.82
CA TRP A 12 5.28 16.79 1.59
C TRP A 12 4.02 16.36 2.33
N LEU A 13 3.36 17.31 2.98
CA LEU A 13 2.15 17.06 3.75
C LEU A 13 1.00 16.61 2.85
N LEU A 14 0.81 17.25 1.70
CA LEU A 14 -0.20 16.87 0.71
C LEU A 14 0.06 15.48 0.12
N PHE A 15 1.32 15.18 -0.22
CA PHE A 15 1.72 13.86 -0.73
C PHE A 15 1.49 12.76 0.30
N THR A 16 1.88 13.01 1.55
CA THR A 16 1.69 12.05 2.66
C THR A 16 0.21 11.84 2.97
N ALA A 17 -0.60 12.89 2.95
CA ALA A 17 -2.05 12.80 3.14
C ALA A 17 -2.71 12.02 2.00
N GLY A 18 -2.34 12.30 0.75
CA GLY A 18 -2.83 11.57 -0.43
C GLY A 18 -2.48 10.09 -0.38
N PHE A 19 -1.23 9.76 -0.03
CA PHE A 19 -0.80 8.39 0.22
C PHE A 19 -1.66 7.70 1.28
N TYR A 20 -1.96 8.38 2.38
CA TYR A 20 -2.73 7.80 3.49
C TYR A 20 -4.20 7.53 3.11
N ILE A 21 -4.83 8.46 2.41
CA ILE A 21 -6.19 8.29 1.89
C ILE A 21 -6.23 7.12 0.92
N PHE A 22 -5.28 7.05 -0.01
CA PHE A 22 -5.16 5.95 -0.95
C PHE A 22 -4.96 4.61 -0.24
N TRP A 23 -3.98 4.54 0.66
CA TRP A 23 -3.68 3.34 1.43
C TRP A 23 -4.88 2.87 2.23
N GLY A 24 -5.57 3.77 2.95
CA GLY A 24 -6.74 3.43 3.75
C GLY A 24 -7.90 2.89 2.90
N LEU A 25 -8.18 3.51 1.75
CA LEU A 25 -9.22 3.05 0.83
C LEU A 25 -8.87 1.70 0.20
N ALA A 26 -7.66 1.55 -0.32
CA ALA A 26 -7.18 0.29 -0.89
C ALA A 26 -7.21 -0.82 0.17
N TYR A 27 -6.78 -0.51 1.39
CA TYR A 27 -6.80 -1.42 2.51
C TYR A 27 -8.21 -1.89 2.86
N LEU A 28 -9.18 -0.98 2.98
CA LEU A 28 -10.57 -1.35 3.30
C LEU A 28 -11.19 -2.27 2.25
N ILE A 29 -10.97 -1.98 0.97
CA ILE A 29 -11.49 -2.79 -0.14
C ILE A 29 -10.86 -4.18 -0.11
N LEU A 30 -9.53 -4.26 -0.03
CA LEU A 30 -8.79 -5.53 -0.03
C LEU A 30 -9.07 -6.35 1.23
N ALA A 31 -9.15 -5.72 2.40
CA ALA A 31 -9.44 -6.41 3.66
C ALA A 31 -10.86 -6.98 3.67
N LYS A 32 -11.86 -6.21 3.22
CA LYS A 32 -13.24 -6.71 3.10
C LYS A 32 -13.30 -7.92 2.18
N PHE A 33 -12.61 -7.86 1.06
CA PHE A 33 -12.54 -8.96 0.11
C PHE A 33 -11.88 -10.20 0.72
N ALA A 34 -10.70 -10.04 1.31
CA ALA A 34 -9.93 -11.14 1.88
C ALA A 34 -10.64 -11.79 3.09
N ILE A 35 -11.31 -11.01 3.94
CA ILE A 35 -12.14 -11.55 5.04
C ILE A 35 -13.31 -12.36 4.50
N SER A 36 -13.99 -11.88 3.44
CA SER A 36 -15.09 -12.60 2.80
C SER A 36 -14.65 -13.97 2.30
N GLU A 37 -13.51 -14.04 1.62
CA GLU A 37 -12.95 -15.29 1.12
C GLU A 37 -12.48 -16.22 2.26
N PHE A 38 -11.81 -15.67 3.29
CA PHE A 38 -11.38 -16.45 4.46
C PHE A 38 -12.58 -17.06 5.21
N ASN A 39 -13.66 -16.32 5.39
CA ASN A 39 -14.88 -16.82 6.01
C ASN A 39 -15.54 -17.91 5.18
N ARG A 40 -15.55 -17.76 3.84
CA ARG A 40 -16.07 -18.80 2.95
C ARG A 40 -15.31 -20.12 3.13
N PHE A 41 -13.98 -20.07 3.14
CA PHE A 41 -13.16 -21.28 3.34
C PHE A 41 -13.32 -21.95 4.71
N LYS A 42 -13.53 -21.16 5.77
CA LYS A 42 -13.76 -21.72 7.12
C LYS A 42 -15.04 -22.58 7.18
N HIS A 43 -16.03 -22.26 6.37
CA HIS A 43 -17.31 -22.97 6.32
C HIS A 43 -17.37 -24.04 5.22
N THR A 44 -16.32 -24.17 4.40
CA THR A 44 -16.23 -25.19 3.36
C THR A 44 -15.54 -26.45 3.88
N GLN A 45 -16.29 -27.53 4.12
CA GLN A 45 -15.75 -28.85 4.46
C GLN A 45 -15.54 -29.74 3.21
N GLY A 46 -14.72 -29.31 2.26
CA GLY A 46 -14.48 -30.05 1.01
C GLY A 46 -13.16 -29.72 0.32
N ASN A 47 -12.83 -30.45 -0.75
CA ASN A 47 -11.59 -30.26 -1.51
C ASN A 47 -11.63 -28.92 -2.25
N VAL A 48 -10.77 -27.97 -1.85
CA VAL A 48 -10.73 -26.56 -2.30
C VAL A 48 -10.72 -26.43 -3.82
N TRP A 49 -10.03 -27.34 -4.52
CA TRP A 49 -9.93 -27.34 -5.98
C TRP A 49 -11.25 -27.65 -6.70
N THR A 50 -12.15 -28.41 -6.07
CA THR A 50 -13.43 -28.81 -6.68
C THR A 50 -14.55 -27.80 -6.48
N GLN A 51 -14.34 -26.78 -5.65
CA GLN A 51 -15.35 -25.76 -5.32
C GLN A 51 -15.00 -24.35 -5.82
N LEU A 52 -13.87 -24.19 -6.51
CA LEU A 52 -13.51 -22.93 -7.17
C LEU A 52 -14.45 -22.70 -8.36
N THR A 53 -15.37 -21.75 -8.22
CA THR A 53 -16.17 -21.29 -9.35
C THR A 53 -15.36 -20.33 -10.22
N ALA A 54 -15.74 -20.18 -11.50
CA ALA A 54 -15.15 -19.16 -12.38
C ALA A 54 -15.28 -17.74 -11.80
N THR A 55 -16.35 -17.49 -11.06
CA THR A 55 -16.58 -16.23 -10.33
C THR A 55 -15.55 -16.02 -9.24
N ASP A 56 -15.20 -17.06 -8.48
CA ASP A 56 -14.17 -16.97 -7.43
C ASP A 56 -12.80 -16.68 -8.04
N ILE A 57 -12.46 -17.36 -9.13
CA ILE A 57 -11.20 -17.14 -9.87
C ILE A 57 -11.11 -15.70 -10.36
N PHE A 58 -12.18 -15.15 -10.93
CA PHE A 58 -12.24 -13.75 -11.35
C PHE A 58 -11.98 -12.80 -10.18
N TRP A 59 -12.64 -13.03 -9.06
CA TRP A 59 -12.49 -12.20 -7.87
C TRP A 59 -11.10 -12.29 -7.23
N TYR A 60 -10.47 -13.47 -7.22
CA TYR A 60 -9.05 -13.61 -6.84
C TYR A 60 -8.12 -12.85 -7.77
N ALA A 61 -8.36 -12.90 -9.08
CA ALA A 61 -7.58 -12.14 -10.06
C ALA A 61 -7.74 -10.62 -9.81
N MET A 62 -8.96 -10.16 -9.53
CA MET A 62 -9.23 -8.76 -9.17
C MET A 62 -8.53 -8.35 -7.87
N PHE A 63 -8.45 -9.23 -6.88
CA PHE A 63 -7.73 -8.99 -5.63
C PHE A 63 -6.23 -8.84 -5.85
N ILE A 64 -5.61 -9.77 -6.60
CA ILE A 64 -4.20 -9.70 -6.97
C ILE A 64 -3.91 -8.43 -7.78
N PHE A 65 -4.79 -8.10 -8.72
CA PHE A 65 -4.69 -6.87 -9.51
C PHE A 65 -4.79 -5.60 -8.64
N GLY A 66 -5.70 -5.59 -7.65
CA GLY A 66 -5.81 -4.50 -6.68
C GLY A 66 -4.55 -4.32 -5.83
N ILE A 67 -3.92 -5.43 -5.38
CA ILE A 67 -2.62 -5.39 -4.71
C ILE A 67 -1.55 -4.82 -5.65
N ALA A 68 -1.49 -5.29 -6.90
CA ALA A 68 -0.52 -4.82 -7.89
C ALA A 68 -0.65 -3.32 -8.19
N ILE A 69 -1.88 -2.81 -8.36
CA ILE A 69 -2.15 -1.37 -8.51
C ILE A 69 -1.68 -0.62 -7.28
N SER A 70 -1.98 -1.13 -6.09
CA SER A 70 -1.57 -0.49 -4.84
C SER A 70 -0.06 -0.38 -4.74
N ILE A 71 0.66 -1.45 -5.07
CA ILE A 71 2.12 -1.47 -5.15
C ILE A 71 2.63 -0.43 -6.17
N PHE A 72 2.03 -0.36 -7.35
CA PHE A 72 2.40 0.60 -8.38
C PHE A 72 2.23 2.06 -7.90
N VAL A 73 1.07 2.37 -7.32
CA VAL A 73 0.77 3.71 -6.79
C VAL A 73 1.74 4.07 -5.66
N ILE A 74 2.03 3.16 -4.73
CA ILE A 74 3.02 3.37 -3.66
C ILE A 74 4.41 3.71 -4.25
N ARG A 75 4.85 2.98 -5.28
CA ARG A 75 6.12 3.26 -5.97
C ARG A 75 6.13 4.65 -6.62
N VAL A 76 5.03 5.03 -7.26
CA VAL A 76 4.85 6.37 -7.84
C VAL A 76 4.97 7.43 -6.73
N PHE A 77 4.25 7.28 -5.61
CA PHE A 77 4.31 8.20 -4.49
C PHE A 77 5.73 8.36 -3.90
N ILE A 78 6.51 7.27 -3.85
CA ILE A 78 7.91 7.32 -3.38
C ILE A 78 8.82 7.97 -4.44
N LYS A 79 8.61 7.68 -5.73
CA LYS A 79 9.44 8.21 -6.83
C LYS A 79 9.38 9.74 -6.91
N TYR A 80 8.18 10.31 -6.77
CA TYR A 80 7.94 11.76 -6.82
C TYR A 80 8.15 12.48 -5.48
N ALA A 81 8.51 11.74 -4.42
CA ALA A 81 8.79 12.38 -3.14
C ALA A 81 10.14 13.14 -3.19
N PRO A 82 10.25 14.32 -2.55
CA PRO A 82 11.48 15.12 -2.55
C PRO A 82 12.70 14.39 -1.97
N ASN A 83 12.46 13.39 -1.10
CA ASN A 83 13.49 12.46 -0.67
C ASN A 83 12.90 11.05 -0.55
N ARG A 84 13.29 10.16 -1.48
CA ARG A 84 12.73 8.81 -1.61
C ARG A 84 12.97 7.93 -0.39
N LYS A 85 14.17 7.99 0.20
CA LYS A 85 14.51 7.16 1.38
C LYS A 85 13.73 7.59 2.61
N ILE A 86 13.62 8.90 2.83
CA ILE A 86 12.82 9.45 3.94
C ILE A 86 11.33 9.14 3.72
N ALA A 87 10.83 9.28 2.48
CA ALA A 87 9.43 8.98 2.16
C ALA A 87 9.11 7.50 2.42
N ALA A 88 9.97 6.60 1.94
CA ALA A 88 9.83 5.17 2.17
C ALA A 88 9.84 4.85 3.68
N ALA A 89 10.74 5.45 4.46
CA ALA A 89 10.77 5.26 5.92
C ALA A 89 9.49 5.75 6.61
N ILE A 90 9.00 6.95 6.25
CA ILE A 90 7.76 7.51 6.80
C ILE A 90 6.56 6.62 6.44
N TYR A 91 6.44 6.22 5.18
CA TYR A 91 5.34 5.37 4.72
C TYR A 91 5.38 3.97 5.35
N ALA A 92 6.56 3.37 5.48
CA ALA A 92 6.74 2.08 6.16
C ALA A 92 6.33 2.17 7.64
N LEU A 93 6.81 3.20 8.36
CA LEU A 93 6.47 3.41 9.75
C LEU A 93 4.97 3.60 9.94
N LEU A 94 4.34 4.42 9.07
CA LEU A 94 2.90 4.66 9.11
C LEU A 94 2.10 3.37 8.89
N ILE A 95 2.46 2.55 7.90
CA ILE A 95 1.79 1.27 7.68
C ILE A 95 1.98 0.36 8.88
N ILE A 96 3.19 0.19 9.39
CA ILE A 96 3.47 -0.70 10.53
C ILE A 96 2.67 -0.28 11.77
N VAL A 97 2.65 1.02 12.10
CA VAL A 97 1.93 1.53 13.27
C VAL A 97 0.42 1.37 13.10
N SER A 98 -0.13 1.79 11.96
CA SER A 98 -1.58 1.68 11.69
C SER A 98 -2.07 0.23 11.75
N VAL A 99 -1.27 -0.70 11.25
CA VAL A 99 -1.59 -2.12 11.23
C VAL A 99 -1.39 -2.75 12.59
N GLY A 100 -0.34 -2.36 13.32
CA GLY A 100 -0.12 -2.80 14.69
C GLY A 100 -1.32 -2.46 15.56
N ILE A 101 -1.80 -1.21 15.52
CA ILE A 101 -3.01 -0.78 16.26
C ILE A 101 -4.24 -1.56 15.82
N LEU A 102 -4.40 -1.81 14.52
CA LEU A 102 -5.56 -2.53 14.02
C LEU A 102 -5.54 -4.01 14.44
N VAL A 103 -4.39 -4.68 14.31
CA VAL A 103 -4.20 -6.07 14.72
C VAL A 103 -4.39 -6.24 16.21
N ASP A 104 -3.86 -5.31 17.02
CA ASP A 104 -4.06 -5.28 18.47
C ASP A 104 -5.54 -5.26 18.84
N LYS A 105 -6.31 -4.31 18.27
CA LYS A 105 -7.77 -4.24 18.47
C LYS A 105 -8.53 -5.45 17.93
N LEU A 106 -8.06 -6.06 16.85
CA LEU A 106 -8.66 -7.27 16.27
C LEU A 106 -8.36 -8.53 17.11
N LEU A 107 -7.22 -8.58 17.80
CA LEU A 107 -6.88 -9.67 18.74
C LEU A 107 -7.80 -9.65 19.96
N GLU A 108 -8.20 -8.45 20.42
CA GLU A 108 -9.14 -8.32 21.54
C GLU A 108 -10.56 -8.78 21.20
N THR A 109 -10.96 -8.68 19.92
CA THR A 109 -12.36 -8.80 19.51
C THR A 109 -12.66 -9.98 18.59
N THR A 110 -11.64 -10.66 18.03
CA THR A 110 -11.83 -11.68 16.98
C THR A 110 -10.89 -12.88 17.16
N THR A 111 -11.17 -13.97 16.45
CA THR A 111 -10.26 -15.11 16.36
C THR A 111 -9.08 -14.83 15.43
N PHE A 112 -7.87 -15.31 15.77
CA PHE A 112 -6.63 -15.12 15.00
C PHE A 112 -6.76 -15.41 13.49
N TYR A 113 -7.64 -16.34 13.11
CA TYR A 113 -7.96 -16.66 11.71
C TYR A 113 -8.42 -15.44 10.88
N LEU A 114 -9.16 -14.51 11.47
CA LEU A 114 -9.65 -13.30 10.80
C LEU A 114 -8.58 -12.19 10.72
N ILE A 115 -7.45 -12.38 11.40
CA ILE A 115 -6.35 -11.42 11.45
C ILE A 115 -5.36 -11.65 10.31
N LEU A 116 -5.23 -12.90 9.85
CA LEU A 116 -4.32 -13.30 8.78
C LEU A 116 -4.44 -12.45 7.49
N PRO A 117 -5.66 -12.16 6.99
CA PRO A 117 -5.85 -11.29 5.82
C PRO A 117 -5.19 -9.91 5.96
N HIS A 118 -5.30 -9.33 7.16
CA HIS A 118 -4.73 -8.02 7.45
C HIS A 118 -3.21 -8.09 7.41
N ILE A 119 -2.60 -9.11 8.01
CA ILE A 119 -1.14 -9.28 7.99
C ILE A 119 -0.64 -9.42 6.54
N ILE A 120 -1.29 -10.26 5.73
CA ILE A 120 -0.89 -10.53 4.34
C ILE A 120 -0.92 -9.25 3.48
N ILE A 121 -2.02 -8.50 3.53
CA ILE A 121 -2.19 -7.27 2.74
C ILE A 121 -1.09 -6.26 3.10
N ASN A 122 -0.77 -6.15 4.39
CA ASN A 122 0.21 -5.18 4.85
C ASN A 122 1.64 -5.56 4.52
N VAL A 123 1.98 -6.86 4.58
CA VAL A 123 3.27 -7.35 4.06
C VAL A 123 3.39 -7.02 2.57
N ALA A 124 2.32 -7.22 1.79
CA ALA A 124 2.32 -6.90 0.36
C ALA A 124 2.55 -5.40 0.09
N PHE A 125 2.04 -4.52 0.94
CA PHE A 125 2.29 -3.07 0.84
C PHE A 125 3.68 -2.66 1.32
N LEU A 126 4.27 -3.36 2.29
CA LEU A 126 5.61 -3.06 2.79
C LEU A 126 6.71 -3.49 1.84
N VAL A 127 6.55 -4.62 1.13
CA VAL A 127 7.53 -5.15 0.17
C VAL A 127 8.05 -4.08 -0.81
N PRO A 128 7.21 -3.35 -1.58
CA PRO A 128 7.71 -2.34 -2.51
C PRO A 128 8.38 -1.16 -1.80
N ILE A 129 7.98 -0.81 -0.58
CA ILE A 129 8.58 0.28 0.19
C ILE A 129 10.00 -0.10 0.60
N VAL A 130 10.17 -1.31 1.14
CA VAL A 130 11.48 -1.86 1.51
C VAL A 130 12.39 -1.99 0.28
N LEU A 131 11.88 -2.52 -0.82
CA LEU A 131 12.65 -2.61 -2.07
C LEU A 131 13.11 -1.24 -2.57
N THR A 132 12.24 -0.23 -2.50
CA THR A 132 12.59 1.13 -2.93
C THR A 132 13.55 1.82 -1.96
N PHE A 133 13.54 1.45 -0.68
CA PHE A 133 14.47 1.96 0.32
C PHE A 133 15.91 1.47 0.09
N PHE A 134 16.06 0.20 -0.31
CA PHE A 134 17.36 -0.42 -0.59
C PHE A 134 17.87 -0.19 -2.01
N LYS A 135 17.00 0.12 -2.98
CA LYS A 135 17.43 0.48 -4.33
C LYS A 135 18.10 1.87 -4.31
N GLU A 136 19.28 2.00 -4.90
CA GLU A 136 19.93 3.29 -5.06
C GLU A 136 19.00 4.26 -5.81
N PRO A 137 18.94 5.55 -5.41
CA PRO A 137 18.12 6.51 -6.11
C PRO A 137 18.66 6.65 -7.53
N GLU A 138 17.92 6.13 -8.52
CA GLU A 138 18.05 6.59 -9.91
C GLU A 138 17.89 8.11 -9.86
N ILE A 139 19.01 8.81 -10.07
CA ILE A 139 19.06 10.26 -10.22
C ILE A 139 18.12 10.54 -11.39
N ILE A 140 16.99 11.20 -11.12
CA ILE A 140 16.27 11.86 -12.19
C ILE A 140 17.07 13.14 -12.34
N ASP A 141 17.92 13.21 -13.36
CA ASP A 141 18.58 14.46 -13.71
C ASP A 141 17.46 15.45 -14.07
N GLU A 142 17.19 16.38 -13.16
CA GLU A 142 16.27 17.51 -13.37
C GLU A 142 16.82 18.51 -14.40
N GLU A 143 17.97 18.22 -15.03
CA GLU A 143 18.62 19.10 -16.02
C GLU A 143 18.00 19.02 -17.43
N GLU A 144 17.12 18.06 -17.76
CA GLU A 144 16.50 18.00 -19.10
C GLU A 144 15.17 18.77 -19.25
N GLU A 145 14.53 19.24 -18.17
CA GLU A 145 13.23 19.95 -18.27
C GLU A 145 13.32 21.50 -18.18
N LEU A 146 14.48 22.08 -17.89
CA LEU A 146 14.63 23.54 -17.76
C LEU A 146 15.09 24.27 -19.03
N ASP A 147 15.49 23.56 -20.09
CA ASP A 147 16.03 24.15 -21.32
C ASP A 147 14.99 24.33 -22.46
N GLN A 148 13.71 23.99 -22.25
CA GLN A 148 12.69 24.06 -23.31
C GLN A 148 11.64 25.17 -23.19
N ASP A 149 11.66 25.97 -22.12
CA ASP A 149 10.70 27.08 -21.94
C ASP A 149 11.26 28.48 -22.31
N ASP A 150 12.52 28.56 -22.77
CA ASP A 150 13.21 29.83 -23.11
C ASP A 150 13.69 29.94 -24.58
N GLN A 151 12.97 29.35 -25.56
CA GLN A 151 13.18 29.62 -27.01
C GLN A 151 11.90 30.04 -27.75
#